data_AF-A0A7X7D2A3-F1
#
_entry.id   AF-A0A7X7D2A3-F1
#
_cell.length_a   1.000
_cell.length_b   1.000
_cell.length_c   1.000
_cell.angle_alpha   90.00
_cell.angle_beta   90.00
_cell.angle_gamma   90.00
#
_symmetry.space_group_name_H-M   'P 1'
#
loop_
_entity.id
_entity.type
_entity.pdbx_description
1 polymer ?
#
loop_
_entity_poly.entity_id
_entity_poly.type
_entity_poly.pdbx_seq_one_letter_code
_entity_poly.pdbx_strand_id
1 'polypeptide(L)'
;MNKPTKHRTSSGKPLTDDVIERLADEAEAGFDPDALAARRGRRGRPPLGAEAASVESVRLDPDLKQRLTQRAEDDGITVSEVIRDALRHHLEAS
;
A
#
# COMPACT_ATOMS: atom_id res chain seq x y z
N MET A 1 -31.68 2.13 27.24
CA MET A 1 -30.56 1.60 28.06
C MET A 1 -29.47 1.18 27.09
N ASN A 2 -28.43 1.99 26.92
CA ASN A 2 -27.40 1.74 25.90
C ASN A 2 -26.41 0.70 26.45
N LYS A 3 -26.58 -0.59 26.10
CA LYS A 3 -25.73 -1.66 26.62
C LYS A 3 -24.42 -1.69 25.83
N PRO A 4 -23.24 -1.64 26.48
CA PRO A 4 -21.99 -1.81 25.76
C PRO A 4 -21.88 -3.24 25.25
N THR A 5 -21.71 -3.42 23.94
CA THR A 5 -21.43 -4.74 23.37
C THR A 5 -19.97 -5.12 23.60
N LYS A 6 -19.63 -6.41 23.46
CA LYS A 6 -18.24 -6.90 23.54
C LYS A 6 -17.34 -6.32 22.42
N HIS A 7 -17.95 -5.73 21.40
CA HIS A 7 -17.27 -5.22 20.20
C HIS A 7 -16.85 -3.76 20.37
N ARG A 8 -15.77 -3.38 19.69
CA ARG A 8 -15.22 -2.02 19.72
C ARG A 8 -14.98 -1.53 18.30
N THR A 9 -15.07 -0.21 18.11
CA THR A 9 -14.71 0.44 16.84
C THR A 9 -13.20 0.31 16.58
N SER A 10 -12.75 0.60 15.35
CA SER A 10 -11.32 0.70 15.02
C SER A 10 -10.56 1.73 15.86
N SER A 11 -11.28 2.74 16.38
CA SER A 11 -10.76 3.75 17.33
C SER A 11 -10.85 3.32 18.80
N GLY A 12 -11.23 2.07 19.09
CA GLY A 12 -11.27 1.51 20.44
C GLY A 12 -12.46 1.94 21.29
N LYS A 13 -13.47 2.61 20.73
CA LYS A 13 -14.69 2.99 21.47
C LYS A 13 -15.65 1.80 21.58
N PRO A 14 -16.37 1.62 22.69
CA PRO A 14 -17.39 0.58 22.82
C PRO A 14 -18.45 0.74 21.72
N LEU A 15 -18.78 -0.36 21.05
CA LEU A 15 -19.88 -0.40 20.09
C LEU A 15 -21.17 -0.58 20.89
N THR A 16 -21.97 0.46 20.98
CA THR A 16 -23.25 0.44 21.71
C THR A 16 -24.42 0.32 20.71
N ASP A 17 -25.61 -0.05 21.18
CA ASP A 17 -26.79 -0.19 20.31
C ASP A 17 -27.11 1.11 19.57
N ASP A 18 -27.04 2.27 20.23
CA ASP A 18 -27.23 3.58 19.59
C ASP A 18 -26.20 3.87 18.47
N VAL A 19 -24.97 3.34 18.61
CA VAL A 19 -23.93 3.49 17.58
C VAL A 19 -24.21 2.57 16.40
N ILE A 20 -24.74 1.38 16.66
CA ILE A 20 -25.13 0.42 15.62
C ILE A 20 -26.29 0.97 14.81
N GLU A 21 -27.35 1.48 15.46
CA GLU A 21 -28.49 2.08 14.77
C GLU A 21 -28.06 3.25 13.90
N ARG A 22 -27.27 4.19 14.44
CA ARG A 22 -26.76 5.32 13.66
C ARG A 22 -25.93 4.88 12.43
N LEU A 23 -25.12 3.83 12.57
CA LEU A 23 -24.34 3.31 11.44
C LEU A 23 -25.22 2.60 10.41
N ALA A 24 -26.30 1.96 10.84
CA ALA A 24 -27.30 1.36 9.95
C ALA A 24 -28.05 2.45 9.17
N ASP A 25 -28.53 3.49 9.85
CA ASP A 25 -29.19 4.64 9.22
C ASP A 25 -28.27 5.32 8.19
N GLU A 26 -26.98 5.51 8.51
CA GLU A 26 -25.98 6.06 7.59
C GLU A 26 -25.80 5.18 6.35
N ALA A 27 -25.80 3.86 6.51
CA ALA A 27 -25.68 2.92 5.40
C ALA A 27 -26.93 2.90 4.52
N GLU A 28 -28.12 2.96 5.12
CA GLU A 28 -29.41 2.98 4.42
C GLU A 28 -29.64 4.30 3.67
N ALA A 29 -29.16 5.44 4.21
CA ALA A 29 -29.18 6.73 3.53
C ALA A 29 -28.33 6.73 2.24
N GLY A 30 -27.36 5.80 2.15
CA GLY A 30 -26.50 5.63 1.00
C GLY A 30 -25.32 6.62 0.96
N PHE A 31 -24.28 6.22 0.22
CA PHE A 31 -23.08 7.05 0.02
C PHE A 31 -23.03 7.55 -1.42
N ASP A 32 -22.64 8.82 -1.59
CA ASP A 32 -22.36 9.39 -2.91
C ASP A 32 -21.17 8.65 -3.58
N PRO A 33 -21.38 7.99 -4.73
CA PRO A 33 -20.33 7.26 -5.43
C PRO A 33 -19.17 8.15 -5.88
N ASP A 34 -19.42 9.42 -6.20
CA ASP A 34 -18.37 10.35 -6.64
C ASP A 34 -17.46 10.76 -5.47
N ALA A 35 -18.04 10.99 -4.29
CA ALA A 35 -17.28 11.19 -3.05
C ALA A 35 -16.44 9.95 -2.67
N LEU A 36 -16.97 8.74 -2.90
CA LEU A 36 -16.23 7.50 -2.70
C LEU A 36 -15.09 7.33 -3.71
N ALA A 37 -15.31 7.69 -4.98
CA ALA A 37 -14.29 7.64 -6.03
C ALA A 37 -13.16 8.65 -5.78
N ALA A 38 -13.48 9.88 -5.34
CA ALA A 38 -12.48 10.88 -4.97
C ALA A 38 -11.57 10.40 -3.83
N ARG A 39 -12.10 9.64 -2.86
CA ARG A 39 -11.30 8.99 -1.80
C ARG A 39 -10.38 7.88 -2.33
N ARG A 40 -10.66 7.29 -3.51
CA ARG A 40 -9.79 6.29 -4.15
C ARG A 40 -8.53 6.89 -4.77
N GLY A 41 -8.46 8.20 -5.00
CA GLY A 41 -7.27 8.87 -5.55
C GLY A 41 -6.00 8.72 -4.69
N ARG A 42 -6.14 8.33 -3.42
CA ARG A 42 -5.03 7.99 -2.52
C ARG A 42 -4.79 6.48 -2.36
N ARG A 43 -5.56 5.65 -3.06
CA ARG A 43 -5.56 4.19 -2.90
C ARG A 43 -5.11 3.55 -4.21
N GLY A 44 -3.80 3.57 -4.41
CA GLY A 44 -3.08 2.97 -5.55
C GLY A 44 -1.60 2.80 -5.20
N ARG A 45 -0.84 2.05 -6.01
CA ARG A 45 0.61 1.96 -5.86
C ARG A 45 1.20 3.36 -6.13
N PRO A 46 1.98 3.93 -5.19
CA PRO A 46 2.63 5.21 -5.44
C PRO A 46 3.45 5.17 -6.74
N PRO A 47 3.43 6.24 -7.54
CA PRO A 47 4.32 6.32 -8.70
C PRO A 47 5.78 6.31 -8.25
N LEU A 48 6.65 5.60 -8.97
CA LEU A 48 8.10 5.81 -8.87
C LEU A 48 8.48 6.79 -10.00
N GLY A 49 8.50 8.08 -9.68
CA GLY A 49 8.80 9.15 -10.65
C GLY A 49 7.55 9.91 -11.10
N ALA A 50 7.60 10.47 -12.32
CA ALA A 50 6.52 11.29 -12.87
C ALA A 50 5.26 10.48 -13.24
N GLU A 51 5.40 9.18 -13.49
CA GLU A 51 4.30 8.28 -13.87
C GLU A 51 4.29 6.99 -13.04
N ALA A 52 3.25 6.18 -13.25
CA ALA A 52 3.13 4.87 -12.61
C ALA A 52 4.30 3.95 -13.01
N ALA A 53 4.86 3.25 -12.03
CA ALA A 53 5.95 2.31 -12.29
C ALA A 53 5.44 1.08 -13.06
N SER A 54 6.07 0.72 -14.18
CA SER A 54 5.88 -0.58 -14.82
C SER A 54 6.73 -1.64 -14.12
N VAL A 55 6.28 -2.90 -14.18
CA VAL A 55 7.03 -4.05 -13.65
C VAL A 55 7.50 -4.89 -14.83
N GLU A 56 8.81 -4.85 -15.08
CA GLU A 56 9.45 -5.69 -16.10
C GLU A 56 9.96 -6.99 -15.44
N SER A 57 9.57 -8.15 -15.98
CA SER A 57 10.02 -9.44 -15.47
C SER A 57 11.32 -9.88 -16.14
N VAL A 58 12.41 -9.98 -15.38
CA VAL A 58 13.73 -10.43 -15.86
C VAL A 58 14.13 -11.74 -15.19
N ARG A 59 14.67 -12.69 -15.96
CA ARG A 59 15.27 -13.92 -15.42
C ARG A 59 16.70 -13.64 -15.00
N LEU A 60 17.00 -13.87 -13.73
CA LEU A 60 18.34 -13.71 -13.16
C LEU A 60 18.94 -15.09 -12.88
N ASP A 61 20.24 -15.20 -13.13
CA ASP A 61 21.01 -16.35 -12.67
C ASP A 61 20.97 -16.44 -11.12
N PRO A 62 20.90 -17.65 -10.53
CA PRO A 62 20.84 -17.81 -9.08
C PRO A 62 22.01 -17.17 -8.32
N ASP A 63 23.24 -17.21 -8.86
CA ASP A 63 24.41 -16.58 -8.26
C ASP A 63 24.26 -15.05 -8.27
N LEU A 64 23.83 -14.50 -9.40
CA LEU A 64 23.58 -13.06 -9.51
C LEU A 64 22.50 -12.60 -8.54
N LYS A 65 21.42 -13.38 -8.38
CA LYS A 65 20.37 -13.08 -7.41
C LYS A 65 20.92 -13.08 -5.98
N GLN A 66 21.76 -14.05 -5.62
CA GLN A 66 22.37 -14.11 -4.28
C GLN A 66 23.25 -12.88 -4.02
N ARG A 67 24.07 -12.49 -4.99
CA ARG A 67 24.92 -11.30 -4.90
C ARG A 67 24.12 -10.01 -4.75
N LEU A 68 23.00 -9.88 -5.46
CA LEU A 68 22.10 -8.73 -5.32
C LEU A 68 21.45 -8.69 -3.94
N THR A 69 21.04 -9.84 -3.39
CA THR A 69 20.49 -9.93 -2.04
C THR A 69 21.52 -9.51 -1.00
N GLN A 70 22.74 -10.07 -1.05
CA GLN A 70 23.80 -9.70 -0.11
C GLN A 70 24.09 -8.20 -0.16
N ARG A 71 24.19 -7.63 -1.37
CA ARG A 71 24.43 -6.20 -1.54
C ARG A 71 23.31 -5.35 -0.94
N ALA A 72 22.07 -5.76 -1.13
CA ALA A 72 20.90 -5.07 -0.57
C ALA A 72 20.92 -5.09 0.97
N GLU A 73 21.31 -6.21 1.57
CA GLU A 73 21.48 -6.34 3.03
C GLU A 73 22.61 -5.45 3.55
N ASP A 74 23.76 -5.45 2.89
CA ASP A 74 24.93 -4.64 3.29
C ASP A 74 24.62 -3.13 3.22
N ASP A 75 23.88 -2.70 2.19
CA ASP A 75 23.50 -1.30 1.97
C ASP A 75 22.23 -0.88 2.72
N GLY A 76 21.50 -1.82 3.34
CA GLY A 76 20.23 -1.56 4.04
C GLY A 76 19.09 -1.11 3.12
N ILE A 77 19.14 -1.48 1.84
CA ILE A 77 18.15 -1.11 0.81
C ILE A 77 17.45 -2.35 0.24
N THR A 78 16.47 -2.14 -0.63
CA THR A 78 15.79 -3.28 -1.27
C THR A 78 16.58 -3.79 -2.48
N VAL A 79 16.43 -5.07 -2.80
CA VAL A 79 17.01 -5.68 -4.02
C VAL A 79 16.59 -4.91 -5.28
N SER A 80 15.34 -4.44 -5.34
CA SER A 80 14.86 -3.63 -6.47
C SER A 80 15.57 -2.28 -6.57
N GLU A 81 16.02 -1.70 -5.47
CA GLU A 81 16.80 -0.45 -5.46
C GLU A 81 18.20 -0.70 -6.06
N VAL A 82 18.88 -1.76 -5.60
CA VAL A 82 20.19 -2.17 -6.14
C VAL A 82 20.11 -2.39 -7.65
N ILE A 83 19.05 -3.06 -8.13
CA ILE A 83 18.85 -3.30 -9.57
C ILE A 83 18.67 -1.97 -10.33
N ARG A 84 17.85 -1.04 -9.81
CA ARG A 84 17.62 0.25 -10.48
C ARG A 84 18.91 1.08 -10.55
N ASP A 85 19.69 1.11 -9.47
CA ASP A 85 20.96 1.83 -9.45
C ASP A 85 21.98 1.21 -10.39
N ALA A 86 22.06 -0.13 -10.46
CA ALA A 86 22.92 -0.81 -11.42
C ALA A 86 22.54 -0.46 -12.87
N LEU A 87 21.24 -0.42 -13.19
CA LEU A 87 20.75 -0.02 -14.52
C LEU A 87 21.09 1.46 -14.83
N ARG A 88 20.89 2.38 -13.87
CA ARG A 88 21.24 3.78 -14.05
C ARG A 88 22.73 3.97 -14.34
N HIS A 89 23.60 3.38 -13.51
CA HIS A 89 25.05 3.44 -13.71
C HIS A 89 25.48 2.83 -15.03
N HIS A 90 24.87 1.71 -15.46
CA HIS A 90 25.20 1.08 -16.73
C HIS A 90 24.85 1.97 -17.93
N LEU A 91 23.68 2.62 -17.89
CA LEU A 91 23.22 3.53 -18.95
C LEU A 91 23.98 4.86 -18.99
N GLU A 92 24.47 5.35 -17.85
CA GLU A 92 25.31 6.57 -17.78
C GLU A 92 26.76 6.32 -18.23
N ALA A 93 27.26 5.09 -18.06
CA ALA A 93 28.60 4.70 -18.46
C ALA A 93 28.70 4.24 -19.93
N SER A 94 27.59 4.19 -20.66
CA SER A 94 27.50 3.77 -22.08
C SER A 94 27.42 4.97 -23.01
#